data_AF-A0A4Z0R894-F1
#
_entry.id   AF-A0A4Z0R894-F1
#
_cell.length_a   1.000
_cell.length_b   1.000
_cell.length_c   1.000
_cell.angle_alpha   90.00
_cell.angle_beta   90.00
_cell.angle_gamma   90.00
#
_symmetry.space_group_name_H-M   'P 1'
#
loop_
_entity.id
_entity.type
_entity.pdbx_description
1 polymer ?
#
loop_
_entity_poly.entity_id
_entity_poly.type
_entity_poly.pdbx_seq_one_letter_code
_entity_poly.pdbx_strand_id
1 'polypeptide(L)'
;MGSLGRSMRTSEVIDLFSDADVIINARLERVEMQMLDKLVEGLGHLGIVTTTNKALGEVMIQTTKQCWPDLKKAIENMPFKIEFIS
;
A
#
# COMPACT_ATOMS: atom_id res chain seq x y z
N MET A 1 39.80 -9.97 -3.39
CA MET A 1 38.82 -11.08 -3.37
C MET A 1 37.46 -10.49 -3.71
N GLY A 2 37.06 -10.53 -4.99
CA GLY A 2 35.77 -10.00 -5.42
C GLY A 2 34.69 -11.07 -5.27
N SER A 3 33.61 -10.75 -4.56
CA SER A 3 32.42 -11.60 -4.53
C SER A 3 31.68 -11.42 -5.87
N LEU A 4 31.61 -12.50 -6.64
CA LEU A 4 30.85 -12.58 -7.89
C LEU A 4 29.36 -12.42 -7.56
N GLY A 5 28.74 -11.35 -8.07
CA GLY A 5 27.29 -11.22 -8.06
C GLY A 5 26.66 -12.43 -8.72
N ARG A 6 25.95 -13.25 -7.94
CA ARG A 6 25.21 -14.40 -8.44
C ARG A 6 24.07 -13.89 -9.34
N SER A 7 24.13 -14.20 -10.63
CA SER A 7 23.02 -13.95 -11.55
C SER A 7 21.83 -14.82 -11.15
N MET A 8 20.83 -14.24 -10.49
CA MET A 8 19.55 -14.90 -10.22
C MET A 8 18.70 -14.97 -11.49
N ARG A 9 18.00 -16.08 -11.69
CA ARG A 9 17.06 -16.20 -12.81
C ARG A 9 15.84 -15.33 -12.54
N THR A 10 15.28 -14.71 -13.57
CA THR A 10 14.11 -13.82 -13.47
C THR A 10 12.94 -14.45 -12.70
N SER A 11 12.72 -15.76 -12.85
CA SER A 11 11.69 -16.50 -12.11
C SER A 11 11.99 -16.59 -10.60
N GLU A 12 13.25 -16.73 -10.20
CA GLU A 12 13.66 -16.76 -8.79
C GLU A 12 13.55 -15.37 -8.16
N VAL A 13 13.79 -14.31 -8.94
CA VAL A 13 13.56 -12.92 -8.53
C VAL A 13 12.07 -12.65 -8.31
N ILE A 14 11.20 -13.10 -9.22
CA ILE A 14 9.75 -12.90 -9.11
C ILE A 14 9.19 -13.58 -7.84
N ASP A 15 9.62 -14.81 -7.53
CA ASP A 15 9.17 -15.51 -6.32
C ASP A 15 9.63 -14.81 -5.04
N LEU A 16 10.85 -14.27 -5.01
CA LEU A 16 11.40 -13.54 -3.86
C LEU A 16 10.62 -12.27 -3.51
N PHE A 17 9.93 -11.67 -4.48
CA PHE A 17 9.15 -10.44 -4.29
C PHE A 17 7.64 -10.64 -4.43
N SER A 18 7.18 -11.89 -4.59
CA SER A 18 5.75 -12.22 -4.72
C SER A 18 4.90 -11.82 -3.49
N ASP A 19 5.54 -11.59 -2.35
CA ASP A 19 4.95 -11.09 -1.11
C ASP A 19 5.23 -9.60 -0.84
N ALA A 20 6.09 -8.97 -1.65
CA ALA A 20 6.64 -7.66 -1.39
C ALA A 20 5.67 -6.52 -1.68
N ASP A 21 4.74 -6.70 -2.63
CA ASP A 21 3.81 -5.65 -3.03
C ASP A 21 2.36 -6.16 -3.02
N VAL A 22 1.55 -5.57 -2.15
CA VAL A 22 0.09 -5.62 -2.16
C VAL A 22 -0.40 -4.25 -2.58
N ILE A 23 -1.17 -4.21 -3.65
CA ILE A 23 -1.83 -3.01 -4.15
C ILE A 23 -3.32 -3.13 -3.82
N ILE A 24 -3.85 -2.16 -3.08
CA ILE A 24 -5.25 -2.06 -2.73
C ILE A 24 -5.80 -0.78 -3.34
N ASN A 25 -6.76 -0.91 -4.24
CA ASN A 25 -7.51 0.25 -4.72
C ASN A 25 -8.63 0.56 -3.73
N ALA A 26 -8.83 1.83 -3.46
CA ALA A 26 -9.87 2.27 -2.54
C ALA A 26 -10.49 3.58 -3.00
N ARG A 27 -11.72 3.82 -2.53
CA ARG A 27 -12.43 5.08 -2.71
C ARG A 27 -12.93 5.60 -1.36
N LEU A 28 -12.83 6.90 -1.16
CA LEU A 28 -13.35 7.60 0.00
C LEU A 28 -13.83 9.00 -0.39
N GLU A 29 -14.57 9.64 0.51
CA GLU A 29 -14.96 11.04 0.32
C GLU A 29 -13.73 11.91 0.10
N ARG A 30 -13.81 12.83 -0.87
CA ARG A 30 -12.65 13.64 -1.28
C ARG A 30 -12.06 14.44 -0.12
N VAL A 31 -12.89 14.90 0.80
CA VAL A 31 -12.47 15.66 1.99
C VAL A 31 -11.64 14.82 2.96
N GLU A 32 -11.82 13.49 2.95
CA GLU A 32 -11.15 12.55 3.84
C GLU A 32 -9.84 11.99 3.28
N MET A 33 -9.59 12.16 1.97
CA MET A 33 -8.35 11.67 1.31
C MET A 33 -7.08 12.15 2.00
N GLN A 34 -7.03 13.42 2.40
CA GLN A 34 -5.89 13.98 3.11
C GLN A 34 -5.72 13.37 4.51
N MET A 35 -6.82 13.01 5.17
CA MET A 35 -6.75 12.37 6.49
C MET A 35 -6.22 10.94 6.40
N LEU A 36 -6.63 10.19 5.38
CA LEU A 36 -6.05 8.88 5.08
C LEU A 36 -4.54 8.99 4.81
N ASP A 37 -4.13 9.94 3.96
CA ASP A 37 -2.73 10.19 3.63
C ASP A 37 -1.90 10.48 4.89
N LYS A 38 -2.36 11.40 5.76
CA LYS A 38 -1.68 11.73 7.01
C LYS A 38 -1.61 10.58 8.01
N LEU A 39 -2.65 9.74 8.08
CA LEU A 39 -2.62 8.52 8.88
C LEU A 39 -1.49 7.60 8.41
N VAL A 40 -1.44 7.29 7.11
CA VAL A 40 -0.46 6.35 6.56
C VAL A 40 0.96 6.89 6.66
N GLU A 41 1.19 8.18 6.38
CA GLU A 41 2.47 8.84 6.62
C GLU A 41 2.92 8.72 8.09
N GLY A 42 2.01 8.92 9.04
CA GLY A 42 2.29 8.83 10.47
C GLY A 42 2.63 7.42 10.96
N LEU A 43 2.19 6.38 10.25
CA LEU A 43 2.51 4.98 10.53
C LEU A 43 3.86 4.54 9.96
N GLY A 44 4.51 5.40 9.17
CA GLY A 44 5.86 5.21 8.64
C GLY A 44 5.94 4.09 7.60
N HIS A 45 6.30 2.89 8.04
CA HIS A 45 6.66 1.78 7.14
C HIS A 45 5.47 0.92 6.68
N LEU A 46 4.25 1.20 7.17
CA LEU A 46 3.10 0.32 6.93
C LEU A 46 2.55 0.43 5.50
N GLY A 47 2.77 1.53 4.78
CA GLY A 47 2.36 1.65 3.39
C GLY A 47 2.52 3.05 2.81
N ILE A 48 2.04 3.22 1.58
CA ILE A 48 2.04 4.48 0.84
C ILE A 48 0.66 4.66 0.20
N VAL A 49 0.11 5.87 0.27
CA VAL A 49 -1.15 6.23 -0.40
C VAL A 49 -0.83 7.11 -1.60
N THR A 50 -1.34 6.75 -2.77
CA THR A 50 -1.25 7.56 -3.99
C THR A 50 -2.65 7.91 -4.45
N THR A 51 -2.92 9.19 -4.69
CA THR A 51 -4.18 9.59 -5.34
C THR A 51 -4.15 9.17 -6.81
N THR A 52 -5.13 8.35 -7.23
CA THR A 52 -5.28 7.91 -8.63
C THR A 52 -6.35 8.71 -9.34
N ASN A 53 -7.42 9.11 -8.64
CA ASN A 53 -8.46 9.99 -9.18
C ASN A 53 -9.04 10.91 -8.11
N LYS A 54 -8.62 12.18 -8.14
CA LYS A 54 -9.08 13.19 -7.18
C LYS A 54 -10.57 13.53 -7.29
N ALA A 55 -11.16 13.43 -8.49
CA ALA A 55 -12.56 13.79 -8.70
C ALA A 55 -13.51 12.72 -8.14
N LEU A 56 -13.11 11.45 -8.24
CA LEU A 56 -13.88 10.31 -7.72
C LEU A 56 -13.50 9.89 -6.30
N GLY A 57 -12.46 10.51 -5.72
CA GLY A 57 -11.96 10.14 -4.40
C GLY A 57 -11.22 8.80 -4.38
N GLU A 58 -10.57 8.42 -5.49
CA GLU A 58 -9.88 7.15 -5.62
C GLU A 58 -8.40 7.28 -5.26
N VAL A 59 -7.93 6.28 -4.53
CA VAL A 59 -6.55 6.13 -4.09
C VAL A 59 -6.07 4.70 -4.34
N MET A 60 -4.77 4.57 -4.49
CA MET A 60 -4.03 3.32 -4.44
C MET A 60 -3.25 3.27 -3.13
N ILE A 61 -3.39 2.18 -2.39
CA ILE A 61 -2.60 1.89 -1.19
C ILE A 61 -1.61 0.79 -1.57
N GLN A 62 -0.31 1.09 -1.47
CA GLN A 62 0.75 0.12 -1.64
C GLN A 62 1.32 -0.26 -0.27
N THR A 63 1.43 -1.55 -0.01
CA THR A 63 1.93 -2.12 1.26
C THR A 63 2.52 -3.51 1.00
N THR A 64 2.97 -4.22 2.03
CA THR A 64 3.40 -5.62 1.95
C THR A 64 2.33 -6.54 2.53
N LYS A 65 2.37 -7.85 2.23
CA LYS A 65 1.43 -8.82 2.83
C LYS A 65 1.49 -8.85 4.36
N GLN A 66 2.67 -8.58 4.92
CA GLN A 66 2.91 -8.55 6.36
C GLN A 66 2.39 -7.28 7.02
N CYS A 67 2.50 -6.12 6.35
CA CYS A 67 2.05 -4.84 6.90
C CYS A 67 0.55 -4.61 6.71
N TRP A 68 -0.07 -5.23 5.70
CA TRP A 68 -1.47 -5.00 5.37
C TRP A 68 -2.45 -5.23 6.52
N PRO A 69 -2.36 -6.31 7.33
CA PRO A 69 -3.30 -6.51 8.45
C PRO A 69 -3.30 -5.34 9.44
N ASP A 70 -2.13 -4.82 9.79
CA ASP A 70 -2.00 -3.70 10.73
C ASP A 70 -2.45 -2.37 10.10
N LEU A 71 -2.08 -2.14 8.84
CA LEU A 71 -2.51 -0.96 8.09
C LEU A 71 -4.04 -0.93 7.92
N LYS A 72 -4.64 -2.06 7.50
CA LYS A 72 -6.09 -2.21 7.34
C LYS A 72 -6.80 -1.95 8.65
N LYS A 73 -6.31 -2.49 9.76
CA LYS A 73 -6.87 -2.24 11.10
C LYS A 73 -6.80 -0.76 11.48
N ALA A 74 -5.69 -0.07 11.21
CA ALA A 74 -5.58 1.36 11.48
C ALA A 74 -6.59 2.17 10.65
N ILE A 75 -6.72 1.84 9.37
CA ILE A 75 -7.68 2.44 8.44
C ILE A 75 -9.14 2.21 8.89
N GLU A 76 -9.49 0.98 9.29
CA GLU A 76 -10.86 0.62 9.73
C GLU A 76 -11.28 1.32 11.03
N ASN A 77 -10.34 1.85 11.81
CA ASN A 77 -10.62 2.63 13.01
C ASN A 77 -10.81 4.14 12.74
N MET A 78 -10.68 4.59 11.50
CA MET A 78 -10.92 5.99 11.14
C MET A 78 -12.41 6.34 11.19
N PRO A 79 -12.78 7.59 11.52
CA PRO A 79 -14.17 8.02 11.63
C PRO A 79 -14.82 8.31 10.26
N PHE A 80 -14.38 7.66 9.19
CA PHE A 80 -14.94 7.81 7.84
C PHE A 80 -14.93 6.49 7.08
N LYS A 81 -15.83 6.40 6.10
CA LYS A 81 -15.99 5.21 5.27
C LYS A 81 -14.92 5.17 4.17
N ILE A 82 -14.32 4.00 3.98
CA ILE A 82 -13.49 3.68 2.83
C ILE A 82 -14.06 2.44 2.17
N GLU A 83 -14.21 2.49 0.84
CA GLU A 83 -14.62 1.37 0.01
C GLU A 83 -13.38 0.78 -0.67
N PHE A 84 -13.09 -0.50 -0.43
CA PHE A 84 -12.02 -1.21 -1.15
C PHE A 84 -12.56 -1.74 -2.49
N ILE A 85 -11.84 -1.45 -3.56
CA ILE A 85 -12.20 -1.78 -4.95
C ILE A 85 -11.33 -2.96 -5.41
N SER A 86 -11.96 -3.98 -6.01
CA SER A 86 -11.27 -5.14 -6.60
C SER A 86 -10.72 -4.85 -7.99
#